data_AF-A0A1Y6JIE2-F1
#
_entry.id   AF-A0A1Y6JIE2-F1
#
_cell.length_a   1.000
_cell.length_b   1.000
_cell.length_c   1.000
_cell.angle_alpha   90.00
_cell.angle_beta   90.00
_cell.angle_gamma   90.00
#
_symmetry.space_group_name_H-M   'P 1'
#
loop_
_entity.id
_entity.type
_entity.pdbx_description
1 polymer ?
#
loop_
_entity_poly.entity_id
_entity_poly.type
_entity_poly.pdbx_seq_one_letter_code
_entity_poly.pdbx_strand_id
1 'polypeptide(L)'
;MNIRNGFFACLLVAGLTSLQGFGSDRQPVALEGDTSRSINFAEKYENQRPEGDQCSVPINSTVDWSFADDNPCKNDQMNYFQLNNVRSATGIELESRHCNDSGGWVFALKTYVDPVSTDWIDIQELKGQEPGYIVREGVYLEWKKREDDDQIKGKLSCVRVRTSR
;
A
#
# COMPACT_ATOMS: atom_id res chain seq x y z
N MET A 1 61.44 14.30 -26.60
CA MET A 1 62.30 15.51 -26.58
C MET A 1 61.49 16.71 -27.07
N ASN A 2 61.74 17.88 -26.47
CA ASN A 2 61.19 19.23 -26.73
C ASN A 2 59.85 19.53 -26.03
N ILE A 3 59.77 20.17 -24.85
CA ILE A 3 60.25 21.50 -24.35
C ILE A 3 59.57 22.70 -25.03
N ARG A 4 58.73 23.41 -24.25
CA ARG A 4 58.52 24.87 -24.18
C ARG A 4 57.53 25.14 -23.04
N ASN A 5 57.94 25.47 -21.82
CA ASN A 5 58.49 26.75 -21.33
C ASN A 5 57.70 28.00 -21.76
N GLY A 6 56.95 28.55 -20.80
CA GLY A 6 56.28 29.85 -20.87
C GLY A 6 55.92 30.33 -19.46
N PHE A 7 56.90 30.97 -18.81
CA PHE A 7 56.72 31.75 -17.59
C PHE A 7 55.91 33.02 -17.90
N PHE A 8 54.86 33.31 -17.12
CA PHE A 8 54.46 34.68 -16.83
C PHE A 8 54.09 34.80 -15.35
N ALA A 9 54.78 35.72 -14.69
CA ALA A 9 54.70 36.01 -13.27
C ALA A 9 53.72 37.16 -12.98
N CYS A 10 53.23 37.13 -11.73
CA CYS A 10 52.75 38.24 -10.92
C CYS A 10 51.50 39.02 -11.38
N LEU A 11 50.43 38.88 -10.59
CA LEU A 11 49.85 40.03 -9.89
C LEU A 11 49.11 39.54 -8.63
N LEU A 12 49.69 39.90 -7.48
CA LEU A 12 49.07 39.82 -6.16
C LEU A 12 47.97 40.87 -6.08
N VAL A 13 46.73 40.45 -5.81
CA VAL A 13 45.70 41.34 -5.27
C VAL A 13 45.23 40.73 -3.96
N ALA A 14 45.67 41.34 -2.86
CA ALA A 14 45.09 41.15 -1.54
C ALA A 14 43.70 41.81 -1.55
N GLY A 15 42.65 41.02 -1.36
CA GLY A 15 41.27 41.46 -1.22
C GLY A 15 40.66 40.87 0.04
N LEU A 16 40.36 41.73 1.00
CA LEU A 16 39.77 41.44 2.30
C LEU A 16 38.29 41.03 2.21
N THR A 17 37.86 40.26 3.22
CA THR A 17 36.48 40.13 3.73
C THR A 17 35.42 39.41 2.88
N SER A 18 35.08 38.18 3.26
CA SER A 18 33.88 37.89 4.06
C SER A 18 33.78 36.39 4.34
N LEU A 19 33.63 36.01 5.61
CA LEU A 19 33.16 34.70 6.02
C LEU A 19 31.69 34.59 5.56
N GLN A 20 31.47 34.14 4.34
CA GLN A 20 30.17 33.64 3.94
C GLN A 20 30.11 32.19 4.38
N GLY A 21 29.16 31.93 5.28
CA GLY A 21 29.08 30.73 6.08
C GLY A 21 29.08 29.46 5.23
N PHE A 22 29.45 28.37 5.90
CA PHE A 22 29.15 27.02 5.45
C PHE A 22 27.68 26.98 5.01
N GLY A 23 27.46 27.07 3.70
CA GLY A 23 26.28 26.57 3.05
C GLY A 23 26.27 25.10 3.36
N SER A 24 25.61 24.74 4.46
CA SER A 24 25.06 23.40 4.59
C SER A 24 24.08 23.31 3.43
N ASP A 25 24.55 22.76 2.31
CA ASP A 25 23.69 22.13 1.31
C ASP A 25 22.96 20.99 2.02
N ARG A 26 22.03 21.35 2.89
CA ARG A 26 20.83 20.58 3.08
C ARG A 26 20.14 20.73 1.73
N GLN A 27 20.45 19.80 0.83
CA GLN A 27 19.43 19.31 -0.08
C GLN A 27 18.14 19.30 0.75
N PRO A 28 17.05 19.96 0.30
CA PRO A 28 15.77 19.69 0.90
C PRO A 28 15.65 18.18 0.81
N VAL A 29 15.74 17.51 1.96
CA VAL A 29 15.25 16.14 2.09
C VAL A 29 13.86 16.30 1.53
N ALA A 30 13.62 15.72 0.35
CA ALA A 30 12.28 15.63 -0.17
C ALA A 30 11.49 15.07 1.00
N LEU A 31 10.58 15.88 1.55
CA LEU A 31 9.57 15.42 2.50
C LEU A 31 9.12 14.09 1.94
N GLU A 32 9.44 13.01 2.65
CA GLU A 32 9.23 11.66 2.14
C GLU A 32 7.86 11.64 1.51
N GLY A 33 7.87 11.48 0.18
CA GLY A 33 6.69 11.74 -0.64
C GLY A 33 5.54 10.97 -0.03
N ASP A 34 4.37 11.60 0.05
CA ASP A 34 3.13 10.97 0.48
C ASP A 34 2.98 9.63 -0.23
N THR A 35 3.48 8.57 0.41
CA THR A 35 3.50 7.23 -0.17
C THR A 35 2.06 6.77 -0.06
N SER A 36 1.31 7.03 -1.14
CA SER A 36 -0.11 6.72 -1.28
C SER A 36 -0.38 5.30 -0.80
N ARG A 37 -0.99 5.21 0.40
CA ARG A 37 -1.33 3.93 1.02
C ARG A 37 -2.64 3.47 0.42
N SER A 38 -2.70 2.25 -0.08
CA SER A 38 -3.92 1.76 -0.70
C SER A 38 -4.10 0.26 -0.58
N ILE A 39 -5.34 -0.16 -0.77
CA ILE A 39 -5.70 -1.54 -1.10
C ILE A 39 -6.15 -1.52 -2.56
N ASN A 40 -5.43 -2.23 -3.42
CA ASN A 40 -5.84 -2.42 -4.80
C ASN A 40 -6.68 -3.70 -4.88
N PHE A 41 -7.66 -3.70 -5.77
CA PHE A 41 -8.53 -4.85 -6.03
C PHE A 41 -8.56 -5.16 -7.53
N ALA A 42 -8.71 -6.45 -7.84
CA ALA A 42 -8.85 -6.92 -9.21
C ALA A 42 -9.90 -8.03 -9.32
N GLU A 43 -10.59 -8.06 -10.45
CA GLU A 43 -11.50 -9.15 -10.80
C GLU A 43 -10.73 -10.45 -11.06
N LYS A 44 -9.60 -10.38 -11.77
CA LYS A 44 -8.79 -11.53 -12.18
C LYS A 44 -7.31 -11.28 -11.96
N TYR A 45 -6.56 -12.35 -11.81
CA TYR A 45 -5.10 -12.32 -11.82
C TYR A 45 -4.58 -13.48 -12.68
N GLU A 46 -4.08 -13.15 -13.87
CA GLU A 46 -3.65 -14.12 -14.88
C GLU A 46 -2.30 -13.65 -15.44
N ASN A 47 -1.42 -14.59 -15.80
CA ASN A 47 -0.11 -14.27 -16.38
C ASN A 47 0.70 -13.25 -15.55
N GLN A 48 0.63 -13.34 -14.21
CA GLN A 48 1.33 -12.46 -13.27
C GLN A 48 0.92 -10.97 -13.37
N ARG A 49 -0.31 -10.69 -13.80
CA ARG A 49 -0.86 -9.33 -13.85
C ARG A 49 -2.34 -9.31 -13.50
N PRO A 50 -2.86 -8.21 -12.93
CA PRO A 50 -4.29 -8.04 -12.76
C PRO A 50 -4.98 -7.87 -14.12
N GLU A 51 -6.11 -8.54 -14.29
CA GLU A 51 -6.94 -8.46 -15.50
C GLU A 51 -8.41 -8.21 -15.12
N GLY A 52 -9.22 -7.82 -16.12
CA GLY A 52 -10.61 -7.39 -15.89
C GLY A 52 -10.69 -6.02 -15.22
N ASP A 53 -11.78 -5.78 -14.48
CA ASP A 53 -11.93 -4.53 -13.74
C ASP A 53 -10.98 -4.47 -12.54
N GLN A 54 -10.47 -3.27 -12.29
CA GLN A 54 -9.55 -2.96 -11.20
C GLN A 54 -10.02 -1.68 -10.52
N CYS A 55 -9.78 -1.61 -9.22
CA CYS A 55 -10.04 -0.41 -8.44
C CYS A 55 -9.04 -0.29 -7.29
N SER A 56 -8.98 0.88 -6.68
CA SER A 56 -8.10 1.14 -5.54
C SER A 56 -8.84 1.93 -4.48
N VAL A 57 -8.58 1.56 -3.23
CA VAL A 57 -9.12 2.19 -2.04
C VAL A 57 -7.97 2.84 -1.26
N PRO A 58 -7.92 4.17 -1.10
CA PRO A 58 -6.90 4.84 -0.30
C PRO A 58 -7.10 4.57 1.20
N ILE A 59 -5.98 4.38 1.92
CA ILE A 59 -5.93 4.21 3.38
C ILE A 59 -5.41 5.50 4.02
N ASN A 60 -6.30 6.50 4.10
CA ASN A 60 -5.98 7.80 4.71
C ASN A 60 -6.35 7.84 6.20
N SER A 61 -7.29 7.01 6.62
CA SER A 61 -7.79 6.88 8.00
C SER A 61 -8.56 5.58 8.16
N THR A 62 -9.09 5.34 9.36
CA THR A 62 -10.21 4.40 9.54
C THR A 62 -11.37 4.78 8.63
N VAL A 63 -11.89 3.81 7.88
CA VAL A 63 -12.89 4.03 6.83
C VAL A 63 -13.62 2.72 6.47
N ASP A 64 -14.86 2.84 6.02
CA ASP A 64 -15.67 1.75 5.47
C ASP A 64 -15.98 2.04 4.00
N TRP A 65 -15.74 1.06 3.13
CA TRP A 65 -15.95 1.16 1.69
C TRP A 65 -17.00 0.15 1.25
N SER A 66 -18.21 0.63 0.99
CA SER A 66 -19.28 -0.13 0.33
C SER A 66 -19.08 -0.09 -1.19
N PHE A 67 -19.11 -1.25 -1.84
CA PHE A 67 -18.91 -1.35 -3.30
C PHE A 67 -20.21 -1.10 -4.11
N ALA A 68 -21.34 -0.83 -3.44
CA ALA A 68 -22.63 -0.55 -4.08
C ALA A 68 -22.88 0.95 -4.36
N ASP A 69 -22.17 1.84 -3.67
CA ASP A 69 -22.48 3.28 -3.64
C ASP A 69 -21.38 4.08 -4.34
N ASP A 70 -21.61 4.51 -5.60
CA ASP A 70 -20.78 5.45 -6.39
C ASP A 70 -19.25 5.32 -6.19
N ASN A 71 -18.75 4.10 -6.03
CA ASN A 71 -17.37 3.80 -5.70
C ASN A 71 -16.64 3.20 -6.90
N PRO A 72 -15.29 3.30 -6.98
CA PRO A 72 -14.54 2.78 -8.11
C PRO A 72 -14.57 1.24 -8.15
N CYS A 73 -14.94 0.59 -7.05
CA CYS A 73 -15.04 -0.86 -6.94
C CYS A 73 -16.48 -1.33 -7.14
N LYS A 74 -16.69 -2.21 -8.12
CA LYS A 74 -17.99 -2.82 -8.39
C LYS A 74 -18.31 -3.91 -7.36
N ASN A 75 -19.55 -3.92 -6.89
CA ASN A 75 -20.08 -4.92 -5.98
C ASN A 75 -20.03 -6.33 -6.57
N ASP A 76 -19.77 -7.35 -5.74
CA ASP A 76 -19.84 -8.77 -6.13
C ASP A 76 -18.91 -9.16 -7.31
N GLN A 77 -17.76 -8.50 -7.44
CA GLN A 77 -16.88 -8.70 -8.60
C GLN A 77 -15.42 -8.96 -8.25
N MET A 78 -14.86 -8.21 -7.31
CA MET A 78 -13.44 -8.27 -7.00
C MET A 78 -13.08 -9.57 -6.26
N ASN A 79 -12.00 -10.21 -6.70
CA ASN A 79 -11.56 -11.52 -6.19
C ASN A 79 -10.15 -11.51 -5.62
N TYR A 80 -9.35 -10.53 -6.02
CA TYR A 80 -7.97 -10.37 -5.59
C TYR A 80 -7.81 -9.02 -4.92
N PHE A 81 -6.91 -8.97 -3.94
CA PHE A 81 -6.47 -7.71 -3.35
C PHE A 81 -4.95 -7.65 -3.21
N GLN A 82 -4.43 -6.44 -3.14
CA GLN A 82 -3.02 -6.15 -2.93
C GLN A 82 -2.87 -4.99 -1.95
N LEU A 83 -1.99 -5.12 -0.97
CA LEU A 83 -1.64 -4.01 -0.09
C LEU A 83 -0.49 -3.21 -0.68
N ASN A 84 -0.60 -1.88 -0.65
CA ASN A 84 0.47 -0.98 -1.06
C ASN A 84 0.80 -0.01 0.10
N ASN A 85 2.01 -0.13 0.62
CA ASN A 85 2.57 0.72 1.67
C ASN A 85 1.67 0.88 2.91
N VAL A 86 1.02 -0.21 3.33
CA VAL A 86 0.07 -0.20 4.45
C VAL A 86 0.85 -0.25 5.78
N ARG A 87 0.47 0.57 6.76
CA ARG A 87 1.16 0.61 8.06
C ARG A 87 0.93 -0.67 8.86
N SER A 88 1.84 -1.01 9.76
CA SER A 88 1.61 -2.08 10.74
C SER A 88 0.38 -1.81 11.61
N ALA A 89 -0.18 -2.86 12.21
CA ALA A 89 -1.36 -2.82 13.06
C ALA A 89 -2.62 -2.24 12.38
N THR A 90 -2.64 -2.22 11.05
CA THR A 90 -3.84 -1.91 10.27
C THR A 90 -4.72 -3.16 10.20
N GLY A 91 -5.94 -3.05 10.71
CA GLY A 91 -7.00 -4.06 10.54
C GLY A 91 -7.72 -3.84 9.21
N ILE A 92 -7.93 -4.93 8.47
CA ILE A 92 -8.62 -4.92 7.17
C ILE A 92 -9.66 -6.03 7.20
N GLU A 93 -10.94 -5.70 7.06
CA GLU A 93 -12.02 -6.67 6.96
C GLU A 93 -12.56 -6.69 5.54
N LEU A 94 -12.67 -7.89 4.98
CA LEU A 94 -13.29 -8.16 3.68
C LEU A 94 -14.62 -8.86 3.95
N GLU A 95 -15.72 -8.31 3.45
CA GLU A 95 -17.06 -8.81 3.75
C GLU A 95 -17.90 -9.06 2.50
N SER A 96 -18.76 -10.09 2.58
CA SER A 96 -19.64 -10.48 1.48
C SER A 96 -20.92 -9.66 1.35
N ARG A 97 -21.20 -8.81 2.34
CA ARG A 97 -22.41 -7.99 2.43
C ARG A 97 -22.01 -6.52 2.42
N HIS A 98 -22.98 -5.65 2.20
CA HIS A 98 -22.75 -4.21 2.31
C HIS A 98 -22.38 -3.84 3.75
N CYS A 99 -21.68 -2.72 3.95
CA CYS A 99 -21.12 -2.34 5.25
C CYS A 99 -22.17 -2.05 6.34
N ASN A 100 -23.44 -1.95 5.98
CA ASN A 100 -24.58 -1.74 6.89
C ASN A 100 -25.43 -3.01 7.08
N ASP A 101 -25.13 -4.09 6.36
CA ASP A 101 -25.84 -5.36 6.44
C ASP A 101 -25.16 -6.32 7.42
N SER A 102 -25.89 -7.36 7.82
CA SER A 102 -25.38 -8.40 8.71
C SER A 102 -25.40 -9.76 8.04
N GLY A 103 -24.54 -10.67 8.53
CA GLY A 103 -24.41 -12.03 7.98
C GLY A 103 -23.40 -12.11 6.84
N GLY A 104 -23.37 -13.25 6.15
CA GLY A 104 -22.36 -13.54 5.14
C GLY A 104 -20.98 -13.84 5.72
N TRP A 105 -20.00 -13.94 4.84
CA TRP A 105 -18.62 -14.21 5.22
C TRP A 105 -17.85 -12.92 5.52
N VAL A 106 -16.89 -13.04 6.43
CA VAL A 106 -15.92 -12.00 6.80
C VAL A 106 -14.55 -12.64 6.95
N PHE A 107 -13.54 -12.02 6.34
CA PHE A 107 -12.13 -12.30 6.60
C PHE A 107 -11.47 -11.04 7.16
N ALA A 108 -10.99 -11.12 8.39
CA ALA A 108 -10.29 -10.02 9.03
C ALA A 108 -8.78 -10.30 9.02
N LEU A 109 -8.05 -9.39 8.41
CA LEU A 109 -6.60 -9.42 8.24
C LEU A 109 -5.98 -8.34 9.11
N LYS A 110 -4.74 -8.56 9.52
CA LYS A 110 -3.98 -7.56 10.25
C LYS A 110 -2.54 -7.52 9.81
N THR A 111 -2.03 -6.31 9.61
CA THR A 111 -0.64 -6.07 9.25
C THR A 111 0.25 -6.06 10.50
N TYR A 112 1.48 -6.54 10.38
CA TYR A 112 2.46 -6.56 11.49
C TYR A 112 3.85 -6.04 11.12
N VAL A 113 4.08 -5.71 9.84
CA VAL A 113 5.29 -5.04 9.34
C VAL A 113 4.94 -3.62 8.91
N ASP A 114 5.89 -2.69 9.10
CA ASP A 114 5.68 -1.26 8.83
C ASP A 114 6.75 -0.67 7.89
N PRO A 115 6.38 -0.20 6.67
CA PRO A 115 5.15 -0.47 5.94
C PRO A 115 5.16 -1.86 5.28
N VAL A 116 3.99 -2.38 4.90
CA VAL A 116 3.85 -3.64 4.13
C VAL A 116 3.25 -3.38 2.75
N SER A 117 3.87 -3.99 1.74
CA SER A 117 3.29 -4.17 0.41
C SER A 117 3.30 -5.66 0.08
N THR A 118 2.26 -6.14 -0.59
CA THR A 118 2.12 -7.57 -0.91
C THR A 118 2.09 -7.80 -2.42
N ASP A 119 2.29 -9.04 -2.84
CA ASP A 119 1.75 -9.51 -4.11
C ASP A 119 0.21 -9.58 -4.05
N TRP A 120 -0.42 -9.88 -5.19
CA TRP A 120 -1.86 -10.13 -5.25
C TRP A 120 -2.22 -11.39 -4.46
N ILE A 121 -3.28 -11.27 -3.66
CA ILE A 121 -3.81 -12.33 -2.80
C ILE A 121 -5.21 -12.66 -3.29
N ASP A 122 -5.47 -13.94 -3.56
CA ASP A 122 -6.82 -14.43 -3.87
C ASP A 122 -7.63 -14.51 -2.57
N ILE A 123 -8.78 -13.84 -2.52
CA ILE A 123 -9.66 -13.86 -1.34
C ILE A 123 -10.15 -15.28 -1.08
N GLN A 124 -10.32 -16.11 -2.12
CA GLN A 124 -10.74 -17.50 -1.97
C GLN A 124 -9.70 -18.35 -1.23
N GLU A 125 -8.41 -18.01 -1.29
CA GLU A 125 -7.37 -18.73 -0.52
C GLU A 125 -7.60 -18.63 1.00
N LEU A 126 -8.21 -17.53 1.47
CA LEU A 126 -8.45 -17.28 2.90
C LEU A 126 -9.46 -18.25 3.51
N LYS A 127 -10.37 -18.81 2.70
CA LYS A 127 -11.40 -19.77 3.14
C LYS A 127 -10.78 -20.98 3.86
N GLY A 128 -9.65 -21.49 3.36
CA GLY A 128 -8.99 -22.68 3.89
C GLY A 128 -8.04 -22.44 5.06
N GLN A 129 -7.82 -21.17 5.45
CA GLN A 129 -6.81 -20.81 6.45
C GLN A 129 -7.43 -20.57 7.81
N GLU A 130 -6.70 -20.91 8.87
CA GLU A 130 -7.13 -20.67 10.25
C GLU A 130 -6.61 -19.32 10.79
N PRO A 131 -7.30 -18.71 11.77
CA PRO A 131 -6.78 -17.53 12.46
C PRO A 131 -5.34 -17.73 12.97
N GLY A 132 -4.50 -16.72 12.77
CA GLY A 132 -3.06 -16.75 13.02
C GLY A 132 -2.21 -17.16 11.81
N TYR A 133 -2.83 -17.64 10.72
CA TYR A 133 -2.10 -17.96 9.49
C TYR A 133 -1.48 -16.72 8.85
N ILE A 134 -0.20 -16.82 8.46
CA ILE A 134 0.51 -15.78 7.71
C ILE A 134 0.07 -15.85 6.24
N VAL A 135 -0.80 -14.92 5.83
CA VAL A 135 -1.35 -14.87 4.48
C VAL A 135 -0.27 -14.50 3.47
N ARG A 136 0.52 -13.47 3.80
CA ARG A 136 1.75 -13.05 3.13
C ARG A 136 2.68 -12.46 4.19
N GLU A 137 3.95 -12.26 3.84
CA GLU A 137 4.88 -11.57 4.74
C GLU A 137 4.30 -10.21 5.17
N GLY A 138 4.21 -9.99 6.48
CA GLY A 138 3.66 -8.76 7.06
C GLY A 138 2.14 -8.72 7.22
N VAL A 139 1.39 -9.77 6.82
CA VAL A 139 -0.08 -9.86 6.94
C VAL A 139 -0.51 -11.22 7.46
N TYR A 140 -1.32 -11.26 8.52
CA TYR A 140 -1.94 -12.50 9.02
C TYR A 140 -3.46 -12.41 9.05
N LEU A 141 -4.12 -13.58 9.01
CA LEU A 141 -5.56 -13.70 9.22
C LEU A 141 -5.86 -13.60 10.71
N GLU A 142 -6.46 -12.52 11.18
CA GLU A 142 -6.77 -12.29 12.60
C GLU A 142 -7.97 -13.12 13.05
N TRP A 143 -9.04 -13.10 12.26
CA TRP A 143 -10.22 -13.93 12.49
C TRP A 143 -11.01 -14.11 11.19
N LYS A 144 -11.90 -15.09 11.17
CA LYS A 144 -12.84 -15.31 10.05
C LYS A 144 -14.21 -15.70 10.59
N LYS A 145 -15.25 -15.35 9.84
CA LYS A 145 -16.62 -15.83 10.04
C LYS A 145 -17.16 -16.25 8.68
N ARG A 146 -17.65 -17.47 8.55
CA ARG A 146 -18.30 -17.96 7.32
C ARG A 146 -19.07 -19.24 7.59
N GLU A 147 -20.00 -19.55 6.70
CA GLU A 147 -20.62 -20.87 6.57
C GLU A 147 -19.83 -21.70 5.54
N ASP A 148 -19.87 -23.03 5.63
CA ASP A 148 -18.99 -23.90 4.83
C ASP A 148 -19.28 -23.82 3.32
N ASP A 149 -20.54 -23.62 2.96
CA ASP A 149 -21.08 -23.50 1.61
C ASP A 149 -21.05 -22.08 1.05
N ASP A 150 -20.60 -21.08 1.82
CA ASP A 150 -20.47 -19.70 1.35
C ASP A 150 -19.62 -19.62 0.07
N GLN A 151 -20.21 -18.99 -0.96
CA GLN A 151 -19.51 -18.58 -2.16
C GLN A 151 -18.65 -17.35 -1.87
N ILE A 152 -17.34 -17.45 -2.11
CA ILE A 152 -16.39 -16.35 -1.88
C ILE A 152 -16.15 -15.54 -3.16
N LYS A 153 -15.92 -16.26 -4.27
CA LYS A 153 -15.62 -15.65 -5.56
C LYS A 153 -16.80 -14.81 -6.07
N GLY A 154 -16.53 -13.55 -6.41
CA GLY A 154 -17.50 -12.59 -6.91
C GLY A 154 -18.52 -12.20 -5.85
N LYS A 155 -18.11 -12.11 -4.58
CA LYS A 155 -19.01 -11.76 -3.47
C LYS A 155 -18.51 -10.64 -2.57
N LEU A 156 -17.31 -10.09 -2.79
CA LEU A 156 -16.81 -8.96 -2.00
C LEU A 156 -17.70 -7.73 -2.23
N SER A 157 -18.24 -7.19 -1.14
CA SER A 157 -19.20 -6.07 -1.15
C SER A 157 -18.84 -4.94 -0.17
N CYS A 158 -18.07 -5.23 0.88
CA CYS A 158 -17.59 -4.23 1.81
C CYS A 158 -16.14 -4.47 2.23
N VAL A 159 -15.41 -3.37 2.39
CA VAL A 159 -14.05 -3.35 2.95
C VAL A 159 -13.99 -2.37 4.11
N ARG A 160 -13.59 -2.84 5.29
CA ARG A 160 -13.35 -1.96 6.44
C ARG A 160 -11.87 -1.86 6.71
N VAL A 161 -11.39 -0.65 6.92
CA VAL A 161 -10.01 -0.39 7.31
C VAL A 161 -10.01 0.29 8.68
N ARG A 162 -9.21 -0.23 9.59
CA ARG A 162 -9.03 0.29 10.95
C ARG A 162 -7.55 0.55 11.17
N THR A 163 -7.17 1.82 11.22
CA THR A 163 -5.77 2.22 11.43
C THR A 163 -5.56 2.57 12.89
N SER A 164 -4.52 2.03 13.53
CA SER A 164 -4.01 2.59 14.78
C SER A 164 -3.33 3.93 14.51
N ARG A 165 -3.63 4.95 15.32
CA ARG A 165 -3.00 6.27 15.25
C ARG A 165 -1.55 6.22 15.69
#